data_AF-A0A8J6JZC9-F1
#
_entry.id   AF-A0A8J6JZC9-F1
#
_cell.length_a   1.000
_cell.length_b   1.000
_cell.length_c   1.000
_cell.angle_alpha   90.00
_cell.angle_beta   90.00
_cell.angle_gamma   90.00
#
_symmetry.space_group_name_H-M   'P 1'
#
loop_
_entity.id
_entity.type
_entity.pdbx_description
1 polymer ?
#
loop_
_entity_poly.entity_id
_entity_poly.type
_entity_poly.pdbx_seq_one_letter_code
_entity_poly.pdbx_strand_id
1 'polypeptide(L)'
;MAGNKVCCKPDLYTIGVCLAVAVLCITGISFIIVGTFYLGECALEKHIPVYVLVQGVLFFLIGCTLVMLLSSDKLILFFLFFCTLSIFWFCWLITGSIWVFRHYLSYHGQCHNVLYLFAFWTLIVQYIGLGIAFLASVIYCCFFCIMLWACLAVNG
;
A
#
# COMPACT_ATOMS: atom_id res chain seq x y z
N MET A 1 12.37 35.86 25.54
CA MET A 1 11.46 34.81 25.04
C MET A 1 11.23 35.06 23.56
N ALA A 2 12.17 34.64 22.71
CA ALA A 2 12.02 34.66 21.26
C ALA A 2 11.84 33.20 20.83
N GLY A 3 10.62 32.85 20.44
CA GLY A 3 10.29 31.53 19.93
C GLY A 3 11.07 31.28 18.64
N ASN A 4 12.09 30.45 18.74
CA ASN A 4 12.82 29.95 17.59
C ASN A 4 11.90 28.99 16.82
N LYS A 5 11.05 29.52 15.93
CA LYS A 5 10.46 28.71 14.88
C LYS A 5 11.59 28.37 13.93
N VAL A 6 12.30 27.29 14.24
CA VAL A 6 13.19 26.62 13.30
C VAL A 6 12.30 26.26 12.11
N CYS A 7 12.36 27.06 11.05
CA CYS A 7 11.88 26.66 9.74
C CYS A 7 12.71 25.44 9.33
N CYS A 8 12.23 24.26 9.70
CA CYS A 8 12.73 23.01 9.15
C CYS A 8 12.49 23.12 7.65
N LYS A 9 13.55 23.30 6.85
CA LYS A 9 13.44 23.00 5.43
C LYS A 9 13.04 21.53 5.40
N PRO A 10 11.85 21.17 4.88
CA PRO A 10 11.49 19.78 4.85
C PRO A 10 12.45 19.10 3.88
N ASP A 11 13.21 18.12 4.37
CA ASP A 11 14.04 17.29 3.51
C ASP A 11 13.14 16.68 2.43
N LEU A 12 13.67 16.52 1.21
CA LEU A 12 12.93 15.92 0.08
C LEU A 12 12.27 14.59 0.48
N TYR A 13 12.92 13.85 1.38
CA TYR A 13 12.41 12.65 2.01
C TYR A 13 11.15 12.89 2.85
N THR A 14 11.15 13.87 3.76
CA THR A 14 9.99 14.19 4.61
C THR A 14 8.78 14.63 3.79
N ILE A 15 8.98 15.44 2.75
CA ILE A 15 7.91 15.84 1.81
C ILE A 15 7.32 14.60 1.15
N GLY A 16 8.18 13.71 0.65
CA GLY A 16 7.78 12.45 0.02
C GLY A 16 6.92 11.58 0.93
N VAL A 17 7.31 11.42 2.21
CA VAL A 17 6.54 10.62 3.16
C VAL A 17 5.20 11.28 3.50
N CYS A 18 5.16 12.60 3.72
CA CYS A 18 3.89 13.29 3.97
C CYS A 18 2.90 13.15 2.79
N LEU A 19 3.39 13.26 1.55
CA LEU A 19 2.57 13.05 0.35
C LEU A 19 2.06 11.62 0.27
N ALA A 20 2.91 10.62 0.51
CA ALA A 20 2.52 9.22 0.51
C ALA A 20 1.43 8.93 1.56
N VAL A 21 1.57 9.46 2.78
CA VAL A 21 0.57 9.34 3.84
C VAL A 21 -0.76 9.96 3.41
N ALA A 22 -0.76 11.17 2.85
CA ALA A 22 -1.99 11.83 2.43
C ALA A 22 -2.73 11.00 1.36
N VAL A 23 -2.00 10.49 0.36
CA VAL A 23 -2.56 9.63 -0.69
C VAL A 23 -3.12 8.33 -0.10
N LEU A 24 -2.41 7.67 0.81
CA LEU A 24 -2.85 6.44 1.46
C LEU A 24 -4.13 6.64 2.29
N CYS A 25 -4.22 7.74 3.04
CA CYS A 25 -5.40 8.05 3.83
C CYS A 25 -6.63 8.35 2.96
N ILE A 26 -6.49 9.17 1.91
CA ILE A 26 -7.58 9.50 0.99
C ILE A 26 -8.07 8.23 0.27
N THR A 27 -7.12 7.39 -0.16
CA THR A 27 -7.42 6.12 -0.79
C THR A 27 -8.16 5.22 0.20
N GLY A 28 -7.63 5.05 1.43
CA GLY A 28 -8.26 4.23 2.47
C GLY A 28 -9.71 4.63 2.77
N ILE A 29 -10.00 5.93 2.87
CA ILE A 29 -11.37 6.44 3.08
C ILE A 29 -12.27 6.08 1.89
N SER A 30 -11.80 6.28 0.66
CA SER A 30 -12.55 5.95 -0.55
C SER A 30 -12.94 4.47 -0.60
N PHE A 31 -12.01 3.59 -0.22
CA PHE A 31 -12.24 2.14 -0.14
C PHE A 31 -13.29 1.77 0.90
N ILE A 32 -13.27 2.40 2.08
CA ILE A 32 -14.26 2.16 3.13
C ILE A 32 -15.66 2.60 2.67
N ILE A 33 -15.78 3.76 2.01
CA ILE A 33 -17.06 4.27 1.50
C ILE A 33 -17.63 3.32 0.45
N VAL A 34 -16.84 2.96 -0.57
CA VAL A 34 -17.28 2.06 -1.64
C VAL A 34 -17.62 0.67 -1.08
N GLY A 35 -16.80 0.14 -0.18
CA GLY A 35 -17.05 -1.17 0.44
C GLY A 35 -18.32 -1.22 1.27
N THR A 36 -18.63 -0.16 2.03
CA THR A 36 -19.82 -0.09 2.89
C THR A 36 -21.10 0.21 2.11
N PHE A 37 -21.04 1.07 1.10
CA PHE A 37 -22.22 1.47 0.32
C PHE A 37 -22.77 0.30 -0.51
N TYR A 38 -21.88 -0.52 -1.09
CA TYR A 38 -22.28 -1.64 -1.95
C TYR A 38 -22.27 -3.01 -1.23
N LEU A 39 -22.26 -3.02 0.11
CA LEU A 39 -22.11 -4.23 0.92
C LEU A 39 -23.33 -5.18 0.81
N GLY A 40 -24.51 -4.66 0.46
CA GLY A 40 -25.76 -5.41 0.30
C GLY A 40 -26.26 -5.58 -1.13
N GLU A 41 -25.62 -4.94 -2.11
CA GLU A 41 -26.10 -4.81 -3.49
C GLU A 41 -25.59 -5.91 -4.44
N CYS A 42 -24.71 -6.79 -3.96
CA CYS A 42 -24.09 -7.83 -4.79
C CYS A 42 -24.60 -9.22 -4.36
N ALA A 43 -25.49 -9.80 -5.17
CA ALA A 43 -26.02 -11.15 -4.95
C ALA A 43 -24.99 -12.24 -5.25
N LEU A 44 -23.96 -11.91 -6.04
CA LEU A 44 -23.00 -12.86 -6.59
C LEU A 44 -22.01 -13.37 -5.53
N GLU A 45 -21.43 -12.49 -4.72
CA GLU A 45 -20.56 -12.89 -3.60
C GLU A 45 -20.34 -11.76 -2.58
N LYS A 46 -20.72 -12.00 -1.31
CA LYS A 46 -20.58 -11.03 -0.21
C LYS A 46 -19.12 -10.72 0.15
N HIS A 47 -18.17 -11.53 -0.34
CA HIS A 47 -16.74 -11.39 -0.02
C HIS A 47 -16.04 -10.27 -0.82
N ILE A 48 -16.58 -9.84 -1.97
CA ILE A 48 -15.97 -8.76 -2.78
C ILE A 48 -16.04 -7.39 -2.07
N PRO A 49 -17.20 -6.93 -1.54
CA PRO A 49 -17.22 -5.70 -0.75
C PRO A 49 -16.34 -5.76 0.49
N VAL A 50 -16.27 -6.94 1.15
CA VAL A 50 -15.42 -7.15 2.33
C VAL A 50 -13.94 -7.04 1.97
N TYR A 51 -13.52 -7.57 0.80
CA TYR A 51 -12.18 -7.39 0.27
C TYR A 51 -11.78 -5.91 0.20
N VAL A 52 -12.61 -5.10 -0.45
CA VAL A 52 -12.39 -3.66 -0.63
C VAL A 52 -12.37 -2.93 0.72
N LEU A 53 -13.27 -3.28 1.64
CA LEU A 53 -13.34 -2.65 2.96
C LEU A 53 -12.07 -2.91 3.79
N VAL A 54 -11.65 -4.16 3.90
CA VAL A 54 -10.44 -4.53 4.65
C VAL A 54 -9.19 -3.92 4.02
N GLN A 55 -9.14 -3.86 2.68
CA GLN A 55 -8.07 -3.19 1.95
C GLN A 55 -7.97 -1.70 2.32
N GLY A 56 -9.10 -1.02 2.47
CA GLY A 56 -9.16 0.38 2.89
C GLY A 56 -8.65 0.60 4.32
N VAL A 57 -9.08 -0.26 5.26
CA VAL A 57 -8.60 -0.22 6.66
C VAL A 57 -7.09 -0.43 6.72
N LEU A 58 -6.55 -1.34 5.93
CA LEU A 58 -5.13 -1.59 5.88
C LEU A 58 -4.34 -0.39 5.35
N PHE A 59 -4.78 0.26 4.26
CA PHE A 59 -4.12 1.47 3.76
C PHE A 59 -4.13 2.59 4.80
N PHE A 60 -5.22 2.75 5.53
CA PHE A 60 -5.32 3.71 6.62
C PHE A 60 -4.34 3.40 7.76
N LEU A 61 -4.28 2.14 8.21
CA LEU A 61 -3.36 1.70 9.26
C LEU A 61 -1.89 1.89 8.86
N ILE A 62 -1.53 1.59 7.61
CA ILE A 62 -0.19 1.86 7.08
C ILE A 62 0.11 3.37 7.13
N GLY A 63 -0.82 4.21 6.67
CA GLY A 63 -0.69 5.66 6.74
C GLY A 63 -0.44 6.17 8.16
N CYS A 64 -1.23 5.71 9.14
CA CYS A 64 -1.04 6.07 10.56
C CYS A 64 0.31 5.59 11.10
N THR A 65 0.74 4.38 10.73
CA THR A 65 2.03 3.83 11.16
C THR A 65 3.20 4.65 10.65
N LEU A 66 3.14 5.10 9.38
CA LEU A 66 4.16 5.97 8.79
C LEU A 66 4.24 7.32 9.51
N VAL A 67 3.10 7.94 9.86
CA VAL A 67 3.10 9.19 10.65
C VAL A 67 3.77 8.99 12.01
N MET A 68 3.44 7.89 12.69
CA MET A 68 4.01 7.59 14.01
C MET A 68 5.51 7.31 13.93
N LEU A 69 6.00 6.71 12.84
CA LEU A 69 7.42 6.51 12.57
C LEU A 69 8.19 7.83 12.48
N LEU A 70 7.58 8.90 11.96
CA LEU A 70 8.21 10.23 11.93
C LEU A 70 8.30 10.89 13.31
N SER A 71 7.46 10.47 14.26
CA SER A 71 7.32 11.15 15.55
C SER A 71 7.89 10.38 16.74
N SER A 72 8.15 9.08 16.62
CA SER A 72 8.49 8.21 17.75
C SER A 72 9.83 7.49 17.59
N ASP A 73 10.58 7.39 18.68
CA ASP A 73 11.89 6.70 18.74
C ASP A 73 11.78 5.17 18.82
N LYS A 74 10.56 4.60 18.89
CA LYS A 74 10.33 3.14 19.06
C LYS A 74 10.42 2.36 17.74
N LEU A 75 11.53 2.52 17.02
CA LEU A 75 11.74 2.01 15.66
C LEU A 75 11.46 0.50 15.50
N ILE A 76 11.90 -0.32 16.46
CA ILE A 76 11.78 -1.79 16.40
C ILE A 76 10.31 -2.25 16.43
N LEU A 77 9.49 -1.64 17.29
CA LEU A 77 8.07 -2.02 17.42
C LEU A 77 7.29 -1.67 16.15
N PHE A 78 7.55 -0.49 15.58
CA PHE A 78 6.95 -0.06 14.32
C PHE A 78 7.36 -0.95 13.15
N PHE A 79 8.63 -1.37 13.11
CA PHE A 79 9.12 -2.29 12.10
C PHE A 79 8.40 -3.65 12.17
N LEU A 80 8.26 -4.24 13.36
CA LEU A 80 7.52 -5.48 13.55
C LEU A 80 6.06 -5.35 13.11
N PHE A 81 5.40 -4.24 13.47
CA PHE A 81 4.02 -3.96 13.06
C PHE A 81 3.89 -3.83 11.54
N PHE A 82 4.82 -3.12 10.91
CA PHE A 82 4.85 -2.96 9.45
C PHE A 82 5.07 -4.30 8.73
N CYS A 83 5.95 -5.17 9.25
CA CYS A 83 6.13 -6.52 8.71
C CYS A 83 4.83 -7.33 8.78
N THR A 84 4.11 -7.29 9.91
CA THR A 84 2.81 -7.99 10.04
C THR A 84 1.78 -7.47 9.04
N LEU A 85 1.64 -6.14 8.90
CA LEU A 85 0.73 -5.54 7.91
C LEU A 85 1.11 -5.93 6.48
N SER A 86 2.40 -6.01 6.18
CA SER A 86 2.90 -6.38 4.85
C SER A 86 2.57 -7.82 4.48
N ILE A 87 2.77 -8.77 5.43
CA ILE A 87 2.42 -10.18 5.22
C ILE A 87 0.90 -10.32 5.03
N PHE A 88 0.13 -9.66 5.89
CA PHE A 88 -1.33 -9.68 5.79
C PHE A 88 -1.80 -9.11 4.44
N TRP A 89 -1.23 -7.99 4.00
CA TRP A 89 -1.54 -7.39 2.70
C TRP A 89 -1.27 -8.35 1.54
N PHE A 90 -0.13 -9.06 1.57
CA PHE A 90 0.20 -10.06 0.56
C PHE A 90 -0.79 -11.21 0.52
N CYS A 91 -1.16 -11.76 1.69
CA CYS A 91 -2.18 -12.81 1.77
C CYS A 91 -3.52 -12.30 1.26
N TRP A 92 -3.91 -11.08 1.64
CA TRP A 92 -5.16 -10.47 1.22
C TRP A 92 -5.22 -10.20 -0.28
N LEU A 93 -4.10 -9.79 -0.89
CA LEU A 93 -3.97 -9.64 -2.34
C LEU A 93 -4.29 -10.96 -3.06
N ILE A 94 -3.72 -12.09 -2.61
CA ILE A 94 -3.96 -13.41 -3.20
C ILE A 94 -5.45 -13.78 -3.09
N THR A 95 -6.03 -13.59 -1.90
CA THR A 95 -7.44 -13.89 -1.67
C THR A 95 -8.35 -13.01 -2.53
N GLY A 96 -8.05 -11.70 -2.64
CA GLY A 96 -8.76 -10.76 -3.51
C GLY A 96 -8.71 -11.18 -4.97
N SER A 97 -7.55 -11.62 -5.45
CA SER A 97 -7.39 -12.13 -6.81
C SER A 97 -8.28 -13.33 -7.10
N ILE A 98 -8.40 -14.28 -6.16
CA ILE A 98 -9.30 -15.43 -6.32
C ILE A 98 -10.75 -14.95 -6.42
N TRP A 99 -11.20 -14.07 -5.54
CA TRP A 99 -12.59 -13.61 -5.52
C TRP A 99 -12.97 -12.81 -6.77
N VAL A 100 -12.10 -11.88 -7.19
CA VAL A 100 -12.35 -11.02 -8.34
C VAL A 100 -12.25 -11.81 -9.65
N PHE A 101 -11.20 -12.61 -9.85
CA PHE A 101 -11.04 -13.34 -11.11
C PHE A 101 -11.98 -14.53 -11.26
N ARG A 102 -12.42 -15.18 -10.17
CA ARG A 102 -13.39 -16.27 -10.27
C ARG A 102 -14.74 -15.83 -10.87
N HIS A 103 -15.12 -14.57 -10.66
CA HIS A 103 -16.44 -14.04 -11.04
C HIS A 103 -16.41 -13.08 -12.23
N TYR A 104 -15.31 -13.03 -12.96
CA TYR A 104 -15.14 -12.09 -14.07
C TYR A 104 -16.16 -12.24 -15.22
N LEU A 105 -16.71 -13.45 -15.40
CA LEU A 105 -17.66 -13.73 -16.48
C LEU A 105 -19.12 -13.49 -16.06
N SER A 106 -19.40 -13.48 -14.76
CA SER A 106 -20.77 -13.52 -14.21
C SER A 106 -21.17 -12.26 -13.46
N TYR A 107 -20.32 -11.22 -13.41
CA TYR A 107 -20.64 -9.97 -12.70
C TYR A 107 -21.74 -9.14 -13.40
N HIS A 108 -21.93 -9.33 -14.71
CA HIS A 108 -22.83 -8.50 -15.52
C HIS A 108 -24.29 -8.70 -15.12
N GLY A 109 -24.88 -7.71 -14.45
CA GLY A 109 -26.30 -7.70 -14.02
C GLY A 109 -26.57 -8.27 -12.62
N GLN A 110 -25.57 -8.78 -11.91
CA GLN A 110 -25.71 -9.33 -10.55
C GLN A 110 -24.93 -8.56 -9.48
N CYS A 111 -24.11 -7.60 -9.90
CA CYS A 111 -23.34 -6.72 -9.04
C CYS A 111 -23.21 -5.34 -9.69
N HIS A 112 -23.06 -4.29 -8.87
CA HIS A 112 -22.81 -2.95 -9.37
C HIS A 112 -21.42 -2.86 -10.04
N ASN A 113 -21.40 -2.40 -11.29
CA ASN A 113 -20.17 -2.28 -12.09
C ASN A 113 -19.08 -1.47 -11.37
N VAL A 114 -19.45 -0.40 -10.66
CA VAL A 114 -18.49 0.46 -9.95
C VAL A 114 -17.69 -0.31 -8.91
N LEU A 115 -18.35 -1.11 -8.07
CA LEU A 115 -17.69 -1.88 -7.02
C LEU A 115 -16.71 -2.90 -7.62
N TYR A 116 -17.17 -3.66 -8.63
CA TYR A 116 -16.36 -4.69 -9.26
C TYR A 116 -15.15 -4.09 -10.00
N LEU A 117 -15.36 -3.07 -10.82
CA LEU A 117 -14.29 -2.37 -11.54
C LEU A 117 -13.29 -1.75 -10.58
N PHE A 118 -13.76 -1.19 -9.46
CA PHE A 118 -12.90 -0.62 -8.44
C PHE A 118 -12.00 -1.68 -7.78
N ALA A 119 -12.56 -2.83 -7.38
CA ALA A 119 -11.78 -3.95 -6.84
C ALA A 119 -10.77 -4.50 -7.86
N PHE A 120 -11.19 -4.63 -9.12
CA PHE A 120 -10.36 -5.12 -10.22
C PHE A 120 -9.18 -4.20 -10.52
N TRP A 121 -9.43 -2.90 -10.72
CA TRP A 121 -8.38 -1.91 -10.96
C TRP A 121 -7.42 -1.80 -9.78
N THR A 122 -7.94 -1.92 -8.56
CA THR A 122 -7.13 -1.95 -7.37
C THR A 122 -6.11 -3.09 -7.41
N LEU A 123 -6.55 -4.32 -7.73
CA LEU A 123 -5.64 -5.46 -7.82
C LEU A 123 -4.55 -5.21 -8.87
N ILE A 124 -4.92 -4.69 -10.04
CA ILE A 124 -3.96 -4.37 -11.10
C ILE A 124 -2.92 -3.37 -10.62
N VAL A 125 -3.34 -2.27 -9.98
CA VAL A 125 -2.41 -1.25 -9.45
C VAL A 125 -1.46 -1.86 -8.42
N GLN A 126 -1.95 -2.73 -7.54
CA GLN A 126 -1.12 -3.41 -6.54
C GLN A 126 -0.10 -4.35 -7.20
N TYR A 127 -0.49 -5.10 -8.22
CA TYR A 127 0.42 -5.95 -8.99
C TYR A 127 1.49 -5.16 -9.75
N ILE A 128 1.11 -4.04 -10.39
CA ILE A 128 2.06 -3.14 -11.07
C ILE A 128 3.06 -2.59 -10.05
N GLY A 129 2.58 -2.13 -8.88
CA GLY A 129 3.43 -1.63 -7.80
C GLY A 129 4.43 -2.68 -7.31
N LEU A 130 3.99 -3.91 -7.11
CA LEU A 130 4.85 -5.05 -6.77
C LEU A 130 5.93 -5.31 -7.84
N GLY A 131 5.55 -5.30 -9.11
CA GLY A 131 6.49 -5.47 -10.22
C GLY A 131 7.56 -4.37 -10.25
N ILE A 132 7.17 -3.11 -10.07
CA ILE A 132 8.09 -1.98 -10.01
C ILE A 132 9.03 -2.11 -8.80
N ALA A 133 8.51 -2.46 -7.62
CA ALA A 133 9.31 -2.62 -6.41
C ALA A 133 10.36 -3.74 -6.57
N PHE A 134 9.98 -4.86 -7.19
CA PHE A 134 10.91 -5.95 -7.48
C PHE A 134 12.02 -5.51 -8.44
N LEU A 135 11.68 -4.83 -9.54
CA LEU A 135 12.67 -4.30 -10.48
C LEU A 135 13.62 -3.29 -9.83
N ALA A 136 13.09 -2.35 -9.03
CA ALA A 136 13.89 -1.38 -8.29
C ALA A 136 14.84 -2.06 -7.30
N SER A 137 14.39 -3.10 -6.60
CA SER A 137 15.22 -3.88 -5.68
C SER A 137 16.38 -4.59 -6.39
N VAL A 138 16.13 -5.19 -7.55
CA VAL A 138 17.16 -5.85 -8.35
C VAL A 138 18.19 -4.82 -8.83
N ILE A 139 17.73 -3.70 -9.37
CA ILE A 139 18.59 -2.61 -9.84
C ILE A 139 19.49 -2.10 -8.71
N TYR A 140 18.92 -1.81 -7.54
CA TYR A 140 19.67 -1.33 -6.38
C TYR A 140 20.71 -2.34 -5.90
N CYS A 141 20.36 -3.63 -5.85
CA CYS A 141 21.29 -4.70 -5.50
C CYS A 141 22.45 -4.79 -6.52
N CYS A 142 22.17 -4.71 -7.82
CA CYS A 142 23.19 -4.70 -8.86
C CYS A 142 24.14 -3.50 -8.74
N PHE A 143 23.63 -2.29 -8.53
CA PHE A 143 24.46 -1.10 -8.31
C PHE A 143 25.35 -1.25 -7.08
N PHE A 144 24.81 -1.75 -5.97
CA PHE A 144 25.58 -1.98 -4.74
C PHE A 144 26.70 -3.01 -4.95
N CYS A 145 26.42 -4.12 -5.63
CA CYS A 145 27.41 -5.14 -5.97
C CYS A 145 28.52 -4.59 -6.88
N ILE A 146 28.18 -3.78 -7.89
CA ILE A 146 29.17 -3.16 -8.79
C ILE A 146 30.07 -2.19 -8.01
N MET A 147 29.49 -1.35 -7.16
CA MET A 147 30.28 -0.42 -6.33
C MET A 147 31.21 -1.16 -5.36
N LEU A 148 30.72 -2.23 -4.72
CA LEU A 148 31.54 -3.06 -3.84
C LEU A 148 32.72 -3.70 -4.59
N TRP A 149 32.47 -4.26 -5.78
CA TRP A 149 33.53 -4.80 -6.64
C TRP A 149 34.55 -3.75 -7.06
N ALA A 150 34.09 -2.56 -7.46
CA ALA A 150 34.98 -1.46 -7.83
C ALA A 150 35.86 -1.00 -6.65
N CYS A 151 35.30 -0.93 -5.44
CA CYS A 151 36.07 -0.62 -4.24
C CYS A 151 37.12 -1.69 -3.91
N LEU A 152 36.81 -2.98 -4.09
CA LEU A 152 37.77 -4.05 -3.88
C LEU A 152 38.89 -4.05 -4.93
N ALA A 153 38.60 -3.72 -6.19
CA ALA A 153 39.59 -3.68 -7.27
C ALA A 153 40.59 -2.51 -7.18
N VAL A 154 40.25 -1.43 -6.47
CA VAL A 154 41.16 -0.28 -6.26
C VAL A 154 42.08 -0.48 -5.05
N ASN A 155 41.66 -1.26 -4.06
CA ASN A 155 42.40 -1.49 -2.81
C ASN A 155 43.29 -2.74 -2.81
N GLY A 156 43.27 -3.54 -3.88
CA GLY A 156 44.13 -4.72 -4.07
C GLY A 156 45.14 -4.48 -5.18
#